data_AF-A0A7X8PV92-F1
#
_entry.id   AF-A0A7X8PV92-F1
#
_cell.length_a   1.000
_cell.length_b   1.000
_cell.length_c   1.000
_cell.angle_alpha   90.00
_cell.angle_beta   90.00
_cell.angle_gamma   90.00
#
_symmetry.space_group_name_H-M   'P 1'
#
loop_
_entity.id
_entity.type
_entity.pdbx_description
1 polymer ?
#
loop_
_entity_poly.entity_id
_entity_poly.type
_entity_poly.pdbx_seq_one_letter_code
_entity_poly.pdbx_strand_id
1 'polypeptide(L)'
;MASLSVHDIEIMAPAGSWESLYAALHAGADSVYFGIENLNMRSHSSNNFTINDLREIVRLCHEHKVKSYLTINTILYDEDIELMHQIVDTAQEEGISAIIAADVAVLTYARSKGVEVHLSTQLNISNVDALIFYAQFADVVVLARELTMNQVAHIFKTINDRNICGPSGNRIRIEMFCHGALCMAVSGKCYLSLHEMNKSANRGSCMQICRRSYEVKDKELGIELEVDNEYIMSPKDLKTIHFVNKMIDAGVRVFKIEGRARSAEYVKATVSSYKEAIRAYIDNTFTDDKIADWDKRLSKVFNRGFWDGYYLGQRLGEWSANYGSQATHRKVYIGKVTNYFKNIGVAEILVETQSIETGNEILITGETTGAYESIADDIRVNLISVNQAKKGDLFSIKTTDIVRRNDKVFKIVPAKNVSITQ
;
A
#
# COMPACT_ATOMS: atom_id res chain seq x y z
N MET A 1 -11.87 -1.12 30.87
CA MET A 1 -11.74 -1.04 29.40
C MET A 1 -12.14 -2.41 28.87
N ALA A 2 -13.03 -2.49 27.88
CA ALA A 2 -13.26 -3.77 27.19
C ALA A 2 -11.91 -4.26 26.63
N SER A 3 -11.62 -5.56 26.74
CA SER A 3 -10.41 -6.15 26.18
C SER A 3 -10.43 -5.93 24.66
N LEU A 4 -9.44 -5.19 24.15
CA LEU A 4 -9.28 -4.97 22.71
C LEU A 4 -9.15 -6.30 21.99
N SER A 5 -9.98 -6.52 20.98
CA SER A 5 -9.97 -7.72 20.15
C SER A 5 -9.25 -7.46 18.83
N VAL A 6 -8.76 -8.52 18.19
CA VAL A 6 -8.19 -8.45 16.83
C VAL A 6 -9.21 -7.94 15.81
N HIS A 7 -10.51 -8.12 16.08
CA HIS A 7 -11.58 -7.62 15.22
C HIS A 7 -11.82 -6.11 15.34
N ASP A 8 -11.27 -5.45 16.37
CA ASP A 8 -11.36 -4.00 16.54
C ASP A 8 -10.34 -3.23 15.69
N ILE A 9 -9.34 -3.95 15.14
CA ILE A 9 -8.23 -3.38 14.39
C ILE A 9 -8.26 -3.87 12.95
N GLU A 10 -8.15 -2.93 12.02
CA GLU A 10 -8.28 -3.16 10.59
C GLU A 10 -6.94 -2.90 9.90
N ILE A 11 -6.45 -3.86 9.11
CA ILE A 11 -5.36 -3.66 8.14
C ILE A 11 -5.96 -3.32 6.79
N MET A 12 -5.72 -2.09 6.33
CA MET A 12 -6.15 -1.63 5.03
C MET A 12 -5.00 -1.71 4.01
N ALA A 13 -5.19 -2.50 2.97
CA ALA A 13 -4.21 -2.74 1.90
C ALA A 13 -4.51 -1.92 0.63
N PRO A 14 -3.48 -1.39 -0.06
CA PRO A 14 -3.66 -0.73 -1.34
C PRO A 14 -3.88 -1.77 -2.45
N ALA A 15 -4.87 -1.53 -3.31
CA ALA A 15 -5.08 -2.30 -4.53
C ALA A 15 -4.98 -1.37 -5.75
N GLY A 16 -3.83 -1.42 -6.43
CA GLY A 16 -3.58 -0.68 -7.68
C GLY A 16 -3.53 -1.58 -8.93
N SER A 17 -3.85 -2.86 -8.79
CA SER A 17 -3.97 -3.84 -9.88
C SER A 17 -4.71 -5.08 -9.37
N TRP A 18 -5.15 -5.95 -10.28
CA TRP A 18 -5.75 -7.24 -9.94
C TRP A 18 -4.80 -8.13 -9.13
N GLU A 19 -3.52 -8.19 -9.50
CA GLU A 19 -2.52 -8.98 -8.75
C GLU A 19 -2.36 -8.46 -7.31
N SER A 20 -2.38 -7.13 -7.14
CA SER A 20 -2.27 -6.50 -5.83
C SER A 20 -3.52 -6.72 -4.98
N LEU A 21 -4.70 -6.68 -5.60
CA LEU A 21 -5.97 -7.00 -4.96
C LEU A 21 -5.96 -8.44 -4.44
N TYR A 22 -5.69 -9.44 -5.29
CA TYR A 22 -5.64 -10.84 -4.86
C TYR A 22 -4.55 -11.10 -3.83
N ALA A 23 -3.39 -10.43 -3.93
CA ALA A 23 -2.37 -10.52 -2.90
C ALA A 23 -2.84 -9.98 -1.54
N ALA A 24 -3.60 -8.88 -1.51
CA ALA A 24 -4.20 -8.36 -0.28
C ALA A 24 -5.21 -9.36 0.34
N LEU A 25 -6.09 -9.92 -0.50
CA LEU A 25 -7.10 -10.90 -0.07
C LEU A 25 -6.43 -12.14 0.53
N HIS A 26 -5.45 -12.73 -0.15
CA HIS A 26 -4.72 -13.91 0.32
C HIS A 26 -3.84 -13.63 1.56
N ALA A 27 -3.31 -12.42 1.69
CA ALA A 27 -2.52 -12.02 2.85
C ALA A 27 -3.35 -11.75 4.11
N GLY A 28 -4.69 -11.74 4.00
CA GLY A 28 -5.60 -11.53 5.12
C GLY A 28 -5.79 -10.05 5.49
N ALA A 29 -5.81 -9.15 4.50
CA ALA A 29 -6.25 -7.78 4.70
C ALA A 29 -7.72 -7.73 5.17
N ASP A 30 -8.05 -6.79 6.04
CA ASP A 30 -9.44 -6.60 6.51
C ASP A 30 -10.22 -5.67 5.58
N SER A 31 -9.50 -4.78 4.90
CA SER A 31 -10.03 -3.90 3.87
C SER A 31 -9.02 -3.65 2.77
N VAL A 32 -9.52 -3.34 1.58
CA VAL A 32 -8.74 -2.86 0.45
C VAL A 32 -9.23 -1.49 0.03
N TYR A 33 -8.31 -0.67 -0.44
CA TYR A 33 -8.67 0.60 -1.05
C TYR A 33 -8.05 0.77 -2.44
N PHE A 34 -8.87 1.28 -3.35
CA PHE A 34 -8.56 1.40 -4.76
C PHE A 34 -9.18 2.67 -5.34
N GLY A 35 -8.66 3.10 -6.48
CA GLY A 35 -9.25 4.18 -7.26
C GLY A 35 -9.81 3.62 -8.57
N ILE A 36 -10.85 4.26 -9.08
CA ILE A 36 -11.32 4.08 -10.45
C ILE A 36 -11.16 5.38 -11.22
N GLU A 37 -10.95 5.27 -12.52
CA GLU A 37 -10.81 6.42 -13.42
C GLU A 37 -9.76 7.45 -12.89
N ASN A 38 -10.05 8.75 -13.02
CA ASN A 38 -9.09 9.83 -12.77
C ASN A 38 -9.36 10.71 -11.54
N LEU A 39 -10.44 10.48 -10.78
CA LEU A 39 -10.80 11.31 -9.61
C LEU A 39 -10.12 10.87 -8.30
N ASN A 40 -8.95 10.26 -8.42
CA ASN A 40 -8.23 9.67 -7.31
C ASN A 40 -6.74 9.96 -7.40
N MET A 41 -6.08 9.94 -6.24
CA MET A 41 -4.67 10.29 -6.13
C MET A 41 -3.71 9.26 -6.79
N ARG A 42 -4.24 8.24 -7.46
CA ARG A 42 -3.51 7.16 -8.14
C ARG A 42 -3.71 7.19 -9.66
N SER A 43 -4.41 8.18 -10.23
CA SER A 43 -4.76 8.23 -11.67
C SER A 43 -3.59 8.02 -12.65
N HIS A 44 -2.35 8.30 -12.25
CA HIS A 44 -1.15 8.05 -13.08
C HIS A 44 -0.56 6.62 -12.99
N SER A 45 -1.15 5.68 -12.21
CA SER A 45 -0.70 4.29 -12.23
C SER A 45 -1.07 3.60 -13.55
N SER A 46 -0.18 2.77 -14.07
CA SER A 46 -0.33 2.11 -15.37
C SER A 46 -1.49 1.10 -15.45
N ASN A 47 -2.06 0.71 -14.31
CA ASN A 47 -3.11 -0.29 -14.18
C ASN A 47 -4.29 0.31 -13.40
N ASN A 48 -5.15 1.09 -14.05
CA ASN A 48 -6.31 1.68 -13.38
C ASN A 48 -7.53 0.77 -13.56
N PHE A 49 -8.24 0.53 -12.46
CA PHE A 49 -9.58 -0.03 -12.52
C PHE A 49 -10.53 0.98 -13.18
N THR A 50 -11.50 0.44 -13.91
CA THR A 50 -12.57 1.17 -14.57
C THR A 50 -13.84 1.12 -13.73
N ILE A 51 -14.84 1.93 -14.09
CA ILE A 51 -16.18 1.83 -13.49
C ILE A 51 -16.77 0.41 -13.63
N ASN A 52 -16.51 -0.27 -14.76
CA ASN A 52 -17.03 -1.63 -15.00
C ASN A 52 -16.39 -2.68 -14.08
N ASP A 53 -15.17 -2.44 -13.59
CA ASP A 53 -14.49 -3.35 -12.68
C ASP A 53 -15.05 -3.28 -11.26
N LEU A 54 -15.76 -2.20 -10.90
CA LEU A 54 -16.25 -1.95 -9.55
C LEU A 54 -17.10 -3.11 -9.01
N ARG A 55 -18.04 -3.60 -9.81
CA ARG A 55 -18.88 -4.76 -9.47
C ARG A 55 -18.05 -5.97 -9.09
N GLU A 56 -17.06 -6.29 -9.90
CA GLU A 56 -16.23 -7.48 -9.71
C GLU A 56 -15.32 -7.32 -8.48
N ILE A 57 -14.74 -6.14 -8.26
CA ILE A 57 -13.94 -5.85 -7.07
C ILE A 57 -14.79 -5.99 -5.81
N VAL A 58 -16.00 -5.40 -5.78
CA VAL A 58 -16.91 -5.49 -4.62
C VAL A 58 -17.35 -6.93 -4.38
N ARG A 59 -17.71 -7.68 -5.43
CA ARG A 59 -18.05 -9.10 -5.36
C ARG A 59 -16.92 -9.91 -4.71
N LEU A 60 -15.69 -9.77 -5.21
CA LEU A 60 -14.52 -10.49 -4.68
C LEU A 60 -14.24 -10.13 -3.22
N CYS A 61 -14.34 -8.85 -2.86
CA CYS A 61 -14.18 -8.39 -1.48
C CYS A 61 -15.24 -9.04 -0.56
N HIS A 62 -16.50 -9.06 -0.99
CA HIS A 62 -17.59 -9.72 -0.26
C HIS A 62 -17.34 -11.22 -0.06
N GLU A 63 -16.90 -11.94 -1.10
CA GLU A 63 -16.60 -13.38 -1.02
C GLU A 63 -15.50 -13.69 -0.01
N HIS A 64 -14.52 -12.79 0.10
CA HIS A 64 -13.40 -12.92 1.05
C HIS A 64 -13.66 -12.26 2.41
N LYS A 65 -14.85 -11.67 2.62
CA LYS A 65 -15.22 -10.90 3.84
C LYS A 65 -14.27 -9.73 4.12
N VAL A 66 -13.81 -9.09 3.06
CA VAL A 66 -12.93 -7.91 3.08
C VAL A 66 -13.77 -6.68 2.71
N LYS A 67 -13.55 -5.55 3.39
CA LYS A 67 -14.23 -4.29 3.06
C LYS A 67 -13.60 -3.64 1.83
N SER A 68 -14.43 -3.04 0.98
CA SER A 68 -14.02 -2.38 -0.26
C SER A 68 -14.15 -0.86 -0.11
N TYR A 69 -13.04 -0.14 -0.26
CA TYR A 69 -13.01 1.33 -0.13
C TYR A 69 -12.59 2.03 -1.42
N LEU A 70 -13.48 2.87 -1.93
CA LEU A 70 -13.23 3.63 -3.15
C LEU A 70 -12.62 4.99 -2.82
N THR A 71 -11.50 5.36 -3.43
CA THR A 71 -10.92 6.70 -3.25
C THR A 71 -11.47 7.68 -4.28
N ILE A 72 -12.08 8.78 -3.82
CA ILE A 72 -12.44 9.97 -4.60
C ILE A 72 -11.88 11.19 -3.86
N ASN A 73 -10.56 11.29 -3.85
CA ASN A 73 -9.82 12.09 -2.88
C ASN A 73 -8.90 13.15 -3.51
N THR A 74 -9.18 13.54 -4.74
CA THR A 74 -8.54 14.67 -5.43
C THR A 74 -9.33 15.96 -5.25
N ILE A 75 -8.71 17.09 -5.57
CA ILE A 75 -9.43 18.35 -5.81
C ILE A 75 -10.33 18.17 -7.04
N LEU A 76 -11.58 18.58 -6.96
CA LEU A 76 -12.52 18.58 -8.09
C LEU A 76 -12.77 19.99 -8.63
N TYR A 77 -13.05 20.08 -9.93
CA TYR A 77 -13.60 21.25 -10.59
C TYR A 77 -15.02 20.93 -11.08
N ASP A 78 -15.75 21.96 -11.51
CA ASP A 78 -17.14 21.80 -11.99
C ASP A 78 -17.29 20.75 -13.10
N GLU A 79 -16.29 20.63 -13.98
CA GLU A 79 -16.25 19.61 -15.05
C GLU A 79 -16.14 18.16 -14.51
N ASP A 80 -15.64 17.97 -13.29
CA ASP A 80 -15.50 16.65 -12.66
C ASP A 80 -16.80 16.21 -11.95
N ILE A 81 -17.76 17.11 -11.73
CA ILE A 81 -18.92 16.87 -10.85
C ILE A 81 -19.86 15.80 -11.41
N GLU A 82 -20.13 15.81 -12.72
CA GLU A 82 -20.98 14.80 -13.34
C GLU A 82 -20.38 13.39 -13.22
N LEU A 83 -19.09 13.27 -13.52
CA LEU A 83 -18.36 12.00 -13.35
C LEU A 83 -18.34 11.56 -11.87
N MET A 84 -18.14 12.50 -10.95
CA MET A 84 -18.18 12.21 -9.51
C MET A 84 -19.55 11.64 -9.09
N HIS A 85 -20.66 12.25 -9.53
CA HIS A 85 -22.00 11.73 -9.26
C HIS A 85 -22.18 10.31 -9.80
N GLN A 86 -21.78 10.07 -11.06
CA GLN A 86 -21.86 8.75 -11.67
C GLN A 86 -21.08 7.70 -10.88
N ILE A 87 -19.85 8.04 -10.44
CA ILE A 87 -19.01 7.14 -9.66
C ILE A 87 -19.64 6.83 -8.30
N VAL A 88 -20.15 7.84 -7.58
CA VAL A 88 -20.78 7.64 -6.27
C VAL A 88 -22.06 6.82 -6.40
N ASP A 89 -22.88 7.08 -7.40
CA ASP A 89 -24.12 6.35 -7.65
C ASP A 89 -23.84 4.88 -7.96
N THR A 90 -22.87 4.61 -8.85
CA THR A 90 -22.45 3.24 -9.14
C THR A 90 -21.89 2.55 -7.89
N ALA A 91 -21.09 3.25 -7.09
CA ALA A 91 -20.53 2.69 -5.87
C ALA A 91 -21.60 2.35 -4.82
N GLN A 92 -22.65 3.17 -4.73
CA GLN A 92 -23.81 2.90 -3.90
C GLN A 92 -24.60 1.69 -4.39
N GLU A 93 -24.87 1.60 -5.69
CA GLU A 93 -25.60 0.48 -6.31
C GLU A 93 -24.88 -0.86 -6.14
N GLU A 94 -23.56 -0.88 -6.33
CA GLU A 94 -22.74 -2.09 -6.22
C GLU A 94 -22.42 -2.47 -4.77
N GLY A 95 -22.74 -1.62 -3.79
CA GLY A 95 -22.55 -1.91 -2.36
C GLY A 95 -21.11 -1.71 -1.86
N ILE A 96 -20.44 -0.64 -2.28
CA ILE A 96 -19.12 -0.25 -1.72
C ILE A 96 -19.21 -0.12 -0.19
N SER A 97 -18.17 -0.52 0.54
CA SER A 97 -18.18 -0.39 2.00
C SER A 97 -18.04 1.07 2.46
N ALA A 98 -17.19 1.86 1.79
CA ALA A 98 -17.05 3.29 2.05
C ALA A 98 -16.33 4.03 0.90
N ILE A 99 -16.47 5.36 0.88
CA ILE A 99 -15.70 6.25 0.02
C ILE A 99 -14.69 7.05 0.85
N ILE A 100 -13.42 7.02 0.46
CA ILE A 100 -12.37 7.85 1.03
C ILE A 100 -12.33 9.17 0.25
N ALA A 101 -12.70 10.27 0.89
CA ALA A 101 -12.92 11.57 0.24
C ALA A 101 -12.28 12.74 0.97
N ALA A 102 -12.01 13.82 0.23
CA ALA A 102 -11.44 15.07 0.75
C ALA A 102 -12.27 16.29 0.33
N ASP A 103 -12.72 16.31 -0.93
CA ASP A 103 -13.53 17.40 -1.46
C ASP A 103 -14.93 17.42 -0.84
N VAL A 104 -15.39 18.60 -0.39
CA VAL A 104 -16.66 18.77 0.31
C VAL A 104 -17.85 18.38 -0.57
N ALA A 105 -17.75 18.53 -1.89
CA ALA A 105 -18.79 18.07 -2.81
C ALA A 105 -18.97 16.55 -2.72
N VAL A 106 -17.87 15.80 -2.70
CA VAL A 106 -17.88 14.33 -2.54
C VAL A 106 -18.40 13.94 -1.17
N LEU A 107 -17.91 14.58 -0.09
CA LEU A 107 -18.34 14.30 1.28
C LEU A 107 -19.86 14.45 1.43
N THR A 108 -20.42 15.51 0.87
CA THR A 108 -21.84 15.83 0.96
C THR A 108 -22.68 14.89 0.09
N TYR A 109 -22.23 14.61 -1.14
CA TYR A 109 -22.98 13.79 -2.08
C TYR A 109 -22.98 12.30 -1.70
N ALA A 110 -21.83 11.73 -1.34
CA ALA A 110 -21.76 10.35 -0.87
C ALA A 110 -22.68 10.11 0.34
N ARG A 111 -22.69 11.07 1.29
CA ARG A 111 -23.58 11.02 2.45
C ARG A 111 -25.06 11.15 2.07
N SER A 112 -25.42 12.00 1.10
CA SER A 112 -26.81 12.12 0.65
C SER A 112 -27.33 10.85 -0.02
N LYS A 113 -26.43 10.06 -0.60
CA LYS A 113 -26.68 8.71 -1.16
C LYS A 113 -26.61 7.60 -0.12
N GLY A 114 -26.31 7.91 1.15
CA GLY A 114 -26.23 6.93 2.24
C GLY A 114 -24.96 6.07 2.21
N VAL A 115 -23.93 6.46 1.45
CA VAL A 115 -22.64 5.77 1.41
C VAL A 115 -21.78 6.23 2.59
N GLU A 116 -21.16 5.29 3.31
CA GLU A 116 -20.22 5.60 4.39
C GLU A 116 -19.01 6.37 3.84
N VAL A 117 -18.54 7.38 4.58
CA VAL A 117 -17.42 8.22 4.17
C VAL A 117 -16.28 8.11 5.16
N HIS A 118 -15.07 8.02 4.62
CA HIS A 118 -13.81 8.08 5.36
C HIS A 118 -13.06 9.36 4.96
N LEU A 119 -12.61 10.15 5.94
CA LEU A 119 -11.94 11.43 5.69
C LEU A 119 -10.50 11.22 5.24
N SER A 120 -10.19 11.56 4.00
CA SER A 120 -8.85 11.42 3.42
C SER A 120 -7.80 12.27 4.13
N THR A 121 -6.56 11.75 4.16
CA THR A 121 -5.36 12.48 4.65
C THR A 121 -5.17 13.84 3.98
N GLN A 122 -5.71 14.04 2.77
CA GLN A 122 -5.68 15.32 2.05
C GLN A 122 -6.40 16.46 2.79
N LEU A 123 -7.20 16.17 3.82
CA LEU A 123 -7.77 17.19 4.70
C LEU A 123 -6.77 17.76 5.71
N ASN A 124 -5.65 17.07 5.98
CA ASN A 124 -4.64 17.47 6.96
C ASN A 124 -5.19 17.68 8.38
N ILE A 125 -6.07 16.77 8.85
CA ILE A 125 -6.69 16.85 10.17
C ILE A 125 -5.61 16.56 11.23
N SER A 126 -5.21 17.61 11.95
CA SER A 126 -4.08 17.62 12.88
C SER A 126 -4.46 18.08 14.31
N ASN A 127 -5.73 18.39 14.54
CA ASN A 127 -6.22 18.86 15.84
C ASN A 127 -7.70 18.47 16.04
N VAL A 128 -8.16 18.58 17.30
CA VAL A 128 -9.51 18.18 17.71
C VAL A 128 -10.60 19.05 17.07
N ASP A 129 -10.40 20.35 16.91
CA ASP A 129 -11.45 21.23 16.39
C ASP A 129 -11.72 20.95 14.91
N ALA A 130 -10.66 20.72 14.12
CA ALA A 130 -10.78 20.23 12.75
C ALA A 130 -11.48 18.87 12.68
N LEU A 131 -11.15 17.95 13.60
CA LEU A 131 -11.84 16.67 13.69
C LEU A 131 -13.35 16.86 13.95
N ILE A 132 -13.72 17.69 14.93
CA ILE A 132 -15.13 17.96 15.27
C ILE A 132 -15.86 18.55 14.06
N PHE A 133 -15.24 19.49 13.35
CA PHE A 133 -15.82 20.06 12.15
C PHE A 133 -16.13 18.99 11.09
N TYR A 134 -15.20 18.07 10.83
CA TYR A 134 -15.38 17.04 9.81
C TYR A 134 -16.18 15.81 10.27
N ALA A 135 -16.30 15.56 11.57
CA ALA A 135 -16.99 14.39 12.13
C ALA A 135 -18.45 14.27 11.68
N GLN A 136 -19.11 15.39 11.33
CA GLN A 136 -20.47 15.39 10.80
C GLN A 136 -20.63 14.68 9.43
N PHE A 137 -19.52 14.41 8.73
CA PHE A 137 -19.53 13.82 7.39
C PHE A 137 -19.10 12.35 7.35
N ALA A 138 -18.44 11.83 8.38
CA ALA A 138 -17.69 10.57 8.28
C ALA A 138 -17.52 9.87 9.63
N ASP A 139 -17.37 8.54 9.59
CA ASP A 139 -17.16 7.70 10.78
C ASP A 139 -15.69 7.32 11.02
N VAL A 140 -14.85 7.50 10.00
CA VAL A 140 -13.41 7.22 10.05
C VAL A 140 -12.63 8.45 9.61
N VAL A 141 -11.57 8.76 10.34
CA VAL A 141 -10.68 9.89 10.04
C VAL A 141 -9.26 9.45 9.79
N VAL A 142 -8.70 9.80 8.62
CA VAL A 142 -7.26 9.68 8.39
C VAL A 142 -6.56 10.91 8.94
N LEU A 143 -5.86 10.74 10.06
CA LEU A 143 -5.13 11.84 10.68
C LEU A 143 -3.88 12.24 9.86
N ALA A 144 -3.45 13.48 10.05
CA ALA A 144 -2.24 14.03 9.44
C ALA A 144 -1.01 13.18 9.79
N ARG A 145 -0.12 12.99 8.80
CA ARG A 145 1.07 12.14 8.96
C ARG A 145 2.18 12.81 9.76
N GLU A 146 2.02 14.09 10.04
CA GLU A 146 2.95 14.94 10.77
C GLU A 146 2.74 14.91 12.30
N LEU A 147 1.69 14.23 12.78
CA LEU A 147 1.41 14.11 14.21
C LEU A 147 2.34 13.12 14.92
N THR A 148 2.72 13.47 16.15
CA THR A 148 3.34 12.54 17.10
C THR A 148 2.29 11.60 17.71
N MET A 149 2.69 10.43 18.21
CA MET A 149 1.78 9.50 18.91
C MET A 149 1.13 10.10 20.15
N ASN A 150 1.80 11.03 20.84
CA ASN A 150 1.20 11.77 21.96
C ASN A 150 0.04 12.66 21.51
N GLN A 151 0.17 13.33 20.36
CA GLN A 151 -0.91 14.15 19.81
C GLN A 151 -2.08 13.27 19.33
N VAL A 152 -1.80 12.12 18.72
CA VAL A 152 -2.82 11.15 18.32
C VAL A 152 -3.57 10.62 19.54
N ALA A 153 -2.85 10.23 20.60
CA ALA A 153 -3.45 9.79 21.87
C ALA A 153 -4.32 10.87 22.51
N HIS A 154 -3.90 12.14 22.44
CA HIS A 154 -4.71 13.26 22.92
C HIS A 154 -6.03 13.41 22.13
N ILE A 155 -5.97 13.31 20.80
CA ILE A 155 -7.17 13.32 19.94
C ILE A 155 -8.09 12.15 20.31
N PHE A 156 -7.54 10.93 20.42
CA PHE A 156 -8.31 9.74 20.79
C PHE A 156 -8.98 9.87 22.16
N LYS A 157 -8.23 10.34 23.17
CA LYS A 157 -8.80 10.62 24.49
C LYS A 157 -9.98 11.59 24.39
N THR A 158 -9.83 12.66 23.60
CA THR A 158 -10.87 13.66 23.43
C THR A 158 -12.11 13.13 22.71
N ILE A 159 -11.95 12.23 21.72
CA ILE A 159 -13.06 11.50 21.08
C ILE A 159 -13.89 10.76 22.12
N ASN A 160 -13.21 10.07 23.05
CA ASN A 160 -13.88 9.30 24.10
C ASN A 160 -14.54 10.21 25.14
N ASP A 161 -13.80 11.18 25.68
CA ASP A 161 -14.26 12.07 26.76
C ASP A 161 -15.45 12.94 26.33
N ARG A 162 -15.46 13.41 25.07
CA ARG A 162 -16.53 14.26 24.52
C ARG A 162 -17.57 13.50 23.69
N ASN A 163 -17.43 12.18 23.57
CA ASN A 163 -18.29 11.33 22.76
C ASN A 163 -18.47 11.85 21.32
N ILE A 164 -17.35 12.12 20.64
CA ILE A 164 -17.36 12.62 19.25
C ILE A 164 -17.73 11.45 18.33
N CYS A 165 -18.91 11.53 17.72
CA CYS A 165 -19.45 10.49 16.85
C CYS A 165 -19.54 10.96 15.39
N GLY A 166 -19.47 9.99 14.48
CA GLY A 166 -19.77 10.19 13.07
C GLY A 166 -21.27 10.01 12.77
N PRO A 167 -21.66 10.06 11.48
CA PRO A 167 -23.05 9.88 11.05
C PRO A 167 -23.68 8.56 11.49
N SER A 168 -22.91 7.49 11.70
CA SER A 168 -23.43 6.21 12.20
C SER A 168 -23.88 6.26 13.67
N GLY A 169 -23.56 7.34 14.40
CA GLY A 169 -23.77 7.45 15.84
C GLY A 169 -22.68 6.76 16.67
N ASN A 170 -21.76 6.02 16.04
CA ASN A 170 -20.59 5.45 16.69
C ASN A 170 -19.47 6.49 16.82
N ARG A 171 -18.59 6.28 17.82
CA ARG A 171 -17.40 7.12 17.98
C ARG A 171 -16.51 7.05 16.76
N ILE A 172 -15.94 8.20 16.38
CA ILE A 172 -15.01 8.28 15.26
C ILE A 172 -13.84 7.31 15.46
N ARG A 173 -13.54 6.51 14.42
CA ARG A 173 -12.34 5.65 14.38
C ARG A 173 -11.17 6.42 13.78
N ILE A 174 -10.00 6.27 14.39
CA ILE A 174 -8.75 6.85 13.87
C ILE A 174 -8.09 5.88 12.90
N GLU A 175 -7.84 6.37 11.70
CA GLU A 175 -7.00 5.75 10.69
C GLU A 175 -5.64 6.46 10.61
N MET A 176 -4.56 5.69 10.49
CA MET A 176 -3.23 6.22 10.24
C MET A 176 -2.46 5.36 9.25
N PHE A 177 -1.57 6.02 8.51
CA PHE A 177 -0.58 5.30 7.71
C PHE A 177 0.39 4.58 8.65
N CYS A 178 0.65 3.30 8.38
CA CYS A 178 1.58 2.50 9.16
C CYS A 178 2.83 2.10 8.37
N HIS A 179 2.74 2.08 7.03
CA HIS A 179 3.84 1.67 6.17
C HIS A 179 3.83 2.39 4.82
N GLY A 180 5.01 2.57 4.23
CA GLY A 180 5.19 2.99 2.84
C GLY A 180 5.55 4.47 2.67
N ALA A 181 5.50 4.95 1.43
CA ALA A 181 6.08 6.23 1.04
C ALA A 181 5.60 7.42 1.89
N LEU A 182 6.54 8.21 2.42
CA LEU A 182 6.26 9.53 3.00
C LEU A 182 6.37 10.63 1.93
N CYS A 183 5.65 11.72 2.12
CA CYS A 183 5.78 12.90 1.28
C CYS A 183 6.67 13.92 2.00
N MET A 184 7.46 14.68 1.25
CA MET A 184 8.12 15.87 1.80
C MET A 184 7.11 16.99 2.11
N ALA A 185 5.95 16.96 1.43
CA ALA A 185 4.90 17.96 1.58
C ALA A 185 3.85 17.49 2.60
N VAL A 186 3.23 18.46 3.27
CA VAL A 186 2.26 18.22 4.36
C VAL A 186 1.07 17.43 3.84
N SER A 187 0.95 16.19 4.32
CA SER A 187 -0.10 15.22 3.95
C SER A 187 -0.36 15.13 2.44
N GLY A 188 0.69 15.29 1.62
CA GLY A 188 0.64 15.17 0.17
C GLY A 188 0.15 16.42 -0.59
N LYS A 189 -0.09 17.55 0.08
CA LYS A 189 -0.45 18.83 -0.57
C LYS A 189 0.78 19.46 -1.22
N CYS A 190 1.02 19.16 -2.50
CA CYS A 190 2.27 19.49 -3.16
C CYS A 190 2.06 20.21 -4.50
N TYR A 191 2.75 21.34 -4.68
CA TYR A 191 2.74 22.13 -5.92
C TYR A 191 3.96 21.88 -6.81
N LEU A 192 4.99 21.18 -6.32
CA LEU A 192 6.25 20.98 -7.06
C LEU A 192 6.02 20.33 -8.43
N SER A 193 5.21 19.26 -8.47
CA SER A 193 4.88 18.57 -9.73
C SER A 193 4.05 19.43 -10.68
N LEU A 194 3.20 20.31 -10.15
CA LEU A 194 2.40 21.23 -10.96
C LEU A 194 3.30 22.31 -11.57
N HIS A 195 4.15 22.91 -10.75
CA HIS A 195 5.04 23.99 -11.17
C HIS A 195 6.03 23.52 -12.26
N GLU A 196 6.69 22.39 -12.06
CA GLU A 196 7.77 21.93 -12.95
C GLU A 196 7.28 21.19 -14.20
N MET A 197 6.15 20.48 -14.12
CA MET A 197 5.71 19.55 -15.17
C MET A 197 4.28 19.80 -15.65
N ASN A 198 3.59 20.81 -15.11
CA ASN A 198 2.16 21.04 -15.31
C ASN A 198 1.29 19.80 -14.98
N LYS A 199 1.70 19.05 -13.94
CA LYS A 199 1.03 17.83 -13.49
C LYS A 199 0.70 17.91 -12.00
N SER A 200 -0.57 18.15 -11.66
CA SER A 200 -0.99 18.37 -10.27
C SER A 200 -0.96 17.09 -9.44
N ALA A 201 -0.13 17.08 -8.40
CA ALA A 201 -0.10 15.99 -7.42
C ALA A 201 -1.43 15.86 -6.66
N ASN A 202 -2.13 16.98 -6.44
CA ASN A 202 -3.44 17.04 -5.76
C ASN A 202 -4.61 16.56 -6.66
N ARG A 203 -4.32 16.22 -7.92
CA ARG A 203 -5.24 15.58 -8.89
C ARG A 203 -4.70 14.23 -9.39
N GLY A 204 -3.91 13.54 -8.54
CA GLY A 204 -3.38 12.20 -8.82
C GLY A 204 -2.27 12.10 -9.87
N SER A 205 -1.83 13.22 -10.44
CA SER A 205 -0.77 13.28 -11.47
C SER A 205 0.61 13.59 -10.91
N CYS A 206 0.98 13.02 -9.76
CA CYS A 206 2.29 13.31 -9.13
C CYS A 206 3.45 12.67 -9.93
N MET A 207 4.37 13.50 -10.45
CA MET A 207 5.55 13.04 -11.20
C MET A 207 6.76 12.69 -10.33
N GLN A 208 6.58 12.65 -9.00
CA GLN A 208 7.60 12.28 -8.01
C GLN A 208 8.94 13.02 -8.16
N ILE A 209 8.89 14.31 -8.49
CA ILE A 209 10.06 15.17 -8.70
C ILE A 209 10.95 15.18 -7.45
N CYS A 210 10.36 15.24 -6.26
CA CYS A 210 11.07 15.14 -4.98
C CYS A 210 11.87 13.83 -4.78
N ARG A 211 11.68 12.81 -5.62
CA ARG A 211 12.36 11.51 -5.54
C ARG A 211 13.61 11.40 -6.43
N ARG A 212 13.99 12.48 -7.11
CA ARG A 212 15.16 12.58 -8.00
C ARG A 212 16.40 13.07 -7.24
N SER A 213 17.57 12.93 -7.84
CA SER A 213 18.82 13.56 -7.38
C SER A 213 18.90 15.00 -7.89
N TYR A 214 19.61 15.85 -7.14
CA TYR A 214 19.79 17.27 -7.44
C TYR A 214 21.22 17.72 -7.14
N GLU A 215 21.75 18.56 -8.03
CA GLU A 215 22.92 19.40 -7.76
C GLU A 215 22.45 20.69 -7.09
N VAL A 216 23.11 21.10 -5.99
CA VAL A 216 22.74 22.30 -5.23
C VAL A 216 23.71 23.43 -5.59
N LYS A 217 23.16 24.52 -6.12
CA LYS A 217 23.94 25.70 -6.48
C LYS A 217 23.51 26.90 -5.64
N ASP A 218 24.47 27.50 -4.94
CA ASP A 218 24.31 28.84 -4.38
C ASP A 218 24.24 29.83 -5.54
N LYS A 219 23.10 30.51 -5.69
CA LYS A 219 22.88 31.46 -6.77
C LYS A 219 23.58 32.80 -6.54
N GLU A 220 23.81 33.19 -5.29
CA GLU A 220 24.45 34.46 -4.95
C GLU A 220 25.96 34.37 -5.20
N LEU A 221 26.57 33.25 -4.80
CA LEU A 221 28.01 33.02 -4.99
C LEU A 221 28.35 32.33 -6.31
N GLY A 222 27.35 31.73 -6.98
CA GLY A 222 27.54 30.95 -8.20
C GLY A 222 28.28 29.64 -8.00
N ILE A 223 28.46 29.21 -6.74
CA ILE A 223 29.23 28.03 -6.34
C ILE A 223 28.27 26.84 -6.22
N GLU A 224 28.69 25.70 -6.77
CA GLU A 224 28.04 24.42 -6.53
C GLU A 224 28.48 23.89 -5.16
N LEU A 225 27.51 23.54 -4.31
CA LEU A 225 27.75 22.99 -3.00
C LEU A 225 27.83 21.47 -3.08
N GLU A 226 28.92 20.91 -2.59
CA GLU A 226 29.01 19.47 -2.36
C GLU A 226 28.04 19.08 -1.23
N VAL A 227 27.09 18.20 -1.55
CA VAL A 227 26.11 17.68 -0.59
C VAL A 227 26.32 16.19 -0.40
N ASP A 228 26.39 15.74 0.86
CA ASP A 228 26.61 14.31 1.18
C ASP A 228 25.52 13.38 0.61
N ASN A 229 24.31 13.92 0.40
CA ASN A 229 23.18 13.19 -0.16
C ASN A 229 22.43 14.05 -1.19
N GLU A 230 22.54 13.69 -2.47
CA GLU A 230 21.89 14.36 -3.61
C GLU A 230 20.35 14.22 -3.60
N TYR A 231 19.77 13.30 -2.81
CA TYR A 231 18.32 13.11 -2.69
C TYR A 231 17.70 13.97 -1.59
N ILE A 232 18.01 15.26 -1.62
CA ILE A 232 17.68 16.28 -0.61
C ILE A 232 16.17 16.47 -0.31
N MET A 233 15.29 15.92 -1.15
CA MET A 233 13.84 16.03 -1.03
C MET A 233 13.11 14.67 -0.95
N SER A 234 13.85 13.56 -0.95
CA SER A 234 13.27 12.22 -1.02
C SER A 234 13.25 11.58 0.37
N PRO A 235 12.13 11.62 1.11
CA PRO A 235 12.08 11.06 2.45
C PRO A 235 12.19 9.52 2.41
N LYS A 236 12.80 8.92 3.43
CA LYS A 236 12.69 7.47 3.67
C LYS A 236 11.21 7.05 3.82
N ASP A 237 10.93 5.76 3.63
CA ASP A 237 9.58 5.23 3.76
C ASP A 237 9.19 5.06 5.24
N LEU A 238 7.93 5.30 5.56
CA LEU A 238 7.38 5.06 6.90
C LEU A 238 7.41 3.56 7.19
N LYS A 239 7.89 3.18 8.38
CA LYS A 239 7.73 1.83 8.93
C LYS A 239 7.50 1.93 10.44
N THR A 240 6.33 1.48 10.88
CA THR A 240 5.93 1.51 12.28
C THR A 240 5.88 0.15 12.97
N ILE A 241 6.27 -0.93 12.28
CA ILE A 241 6.04 -2.30 12.74
C ILE A 241 6.66 -2.59 14.12
N HIS A 242 7.84 -2.02 14.43
CA HIS A 242 8.55 -2.18 15.69
C HIS A 242 7.91 -1.40 16.86
N PHE A 243 6.96 -0.51 16.59
CA PHE A 243 6.21 0.22 17.61
C PHE A 243 4.70 0.20 17.37
N VAL A 244 4.18 -0.86 16.73
CA VAL A 244 2.74 -1.00 16.46
C VAL A 244 1.91 -0.89 17.75
N ASN A 245 2.44 -1.38 18.87
CA ASN A 245 1.86 -1.25 20.21
C ASN A 245 1.52 0.21 20.55
N LYS A 246 2.47 1.14 20.32
CA LYS A 246 2.26 2.57 20.60
C LYS A 246 1.17 3.17 19.72
N MET A 247 1.03 2.73 18.47
CA MET A 247 -0.05 3.18 17.59
C MET A 247 -1.42 2.69 18.09
N ILE A 248 -1.51 1.43 18.51
CA ILE A 248 -2.74 0.84 19.04
C ILE A 248 -3.17 1.57 20.33
N ASP A 249 -2.22 1.80 21.23
CA ASP A 249 -2.42 2.50 22.50
C ASP A 249 -2.83 3.96 22.30
N ALA A 250 -2.31 4.61 21.25
CA ALA A 250 -2.70 5.96 20.86
C ALA A 250 -4.12 6.03 20.26
N GLY A 251 -4.80 4.90 20.07
CA GLY A 251 -6.19 4.86 19.61
C GLY A 251 -6.37 4.58 18.12
N VAL A 252 -5.32 4.22 17.39
CA VAL A 252 -5.43 3.84 15.97
C VAL A 252 -6.22 2.53 15.85
N ARG A 253 -7.20 2.52 14.94
CA ARG A 253 -8.07 1.35 14.66
C ARG A 253 -8.04 0.91 13.21
N VAL A 254 -7.56 1.76 12.31
CA VAL A 254 -7.32 1.41 10.91
C VAL A 254 -5.87 1.71 10.56
N PHE A 255 -5.12 0.67 10.22
CA PHE A 255 -3.72 0.71 9.83
C PHE A 255 -3.64 0.68 8.31
N LYS A 256 -3.47 1.86 7.72
CA LYS A 256 -3.40 2.02 6.27
C LYS A 256 -1.98 1.78 5.76
N ILE A 257 -1.83 0.90 4.78
CA ILE A 257 -0.57 0.71 4.05
C ILE A 257 -0.58 1.62 2.81
N GLU A 258 0.45 2.45 2.64
CA GLU A 258 0.63 3.25 1.41
C GLU A 258 1.21 2.38 0.29
N GLY A 259 0.67 2.51 -0.91
CA GLY A 259 1.12 1.74 -2.06
C GLY A 259 0.37 1.97 -3.37
N ARG A 260 0.26 3.24 -3.83
CA ARG A 260 -0.40 3.62 -5.10
C ARG A 260 -0.06 2.74 -6.32
N ALA A 261 1.18 2.29 -6.43
CA ALA A 261 1.69 1.45 -7.52
C ALA A 261 2.70 0.43 -6.98
N ARG A 262 2.32 -0.27 -5.91
CA ARG A 262 3.16 -1.32 -5.32
C ARG A 262 2.79 -2.67 -5.88
N SER A 263 3.78 -3.55 -5.96
CA SER A 263 3.62 -4.87 -6.52
C SER A 263 2.89 -5.82 -5.57
N ALA A 264 2.35 -6.91 -6.10
CA ALA A 264 1.62 -7.92 -5.35
C ALA A 264 2.44 -8.46 -4.17
N GLU A 265 3.74 -8.73 -4.36
CA GLU A 265 4.62 -9.20 -3.29
C GLU A 265 4.85 -8.16 -2.17
N TYR A 266 4.87 -6.86 -2.51
CA TYR A 266 4.92 -5.80 -1.49
C TYR A 266 3.64 -5.79 -0.66
N VAL A 267 2.48 -5.88 -1.32
CA VAL A 267 1.19 -5.90 -0.63
C VAL A 267 1.11 -7.11 0.30
N LYS A 268 1.47 -8.29 -0.19
CA LYS A 268 1.48 -9.52 0.63
C LYS A 268 2.40 -9.41 1.83
N ALA A 269 3.66 -8.98 1.64
CA ALA A 269 4.64 -8.89 2.72
C ALA A 269 4.25 -7.85 3.78
N THR A 270 3.73 -6.69 3.35
CA THR A 270 3.31 -5.63 4.28
C THR A 270 2.05 -6.02 5.06
N VAL A 271 1.02 -6.54 4.39
CA VAL A 271 -0.22 -6.95 5.04
C VAL A 271 0.03 -8.06 6.06
N SER A 272 0.70 -9.15 5.66
CA SER A 272 0.98 -10.28 6.55
C SER A 272 1.82 -9.87 7.77
N SER A 273 2.88 -9.09 7.56
CA SER A 273 3.76 -8.64 8.66
C SER A 273 3.02 -7.78 9.68
N TYR A 274 2.21 -6.81 9.24
CA TYR A 274 1.45 -5.98 10.17
C TYR A 274 0.29 -6.73 10.83
N LYS A 275 -0.35 -7.66 10.13
CA LYS A 275 -1.41 -8.51 10.69
C LYS A 275 -0.86 -9.40 11.82
N GLU A 276 0.30 -10.01 11.59
CA GLU A 276 1.02 -10.78 12.61
C GLU A 276 1.48 -9.91 13.78
N ALA A 277 1.99 -8.70 13.52
CA ALA A 277 2.44 -7.78 14.57
C ALA A 277 1.31 -7.32 15.48
N ILE A 278 0.14 -7.00 14.90
CA ILE A 278 -1.06 -6.63 15.67
C ILE A 278 -1.56 -7.80 16.51
N ARG A 279 -1.65 -9.00 15.92
CA ARG A 279 -2.04 -10.21 16.66
C ARG A 279 -1.05 -10.48 17.80
N ALA A 280 0.25 -10.38 17.53
CA ALA A 280 1.27 -10.57 18.56
C ALA A 280 1.13 -9.56 19.71
N TYR A 281 0.76 -8.31 19.42
CA TYR A 281 0.49 -7.33 20.47
C TYR A 281 -0.72 -7.72 21.33
N ILE A 282 -1.85 -8.05 20.70
CA ILE A 282 -3.08 -8.45 21.39
C ILE A 282 -2.86 -9.72 22.23
N ASP A 283 -2.12 -10.68 21.71
CA ASP A 283 -1.82 -11.95 22.37
C ASP A 283 -0.68 -11.83 23.41
N ASN A 284 -0.15 -10.63 23.65
CA ASN A 284 1.01 -10.37 24.53
C ASN A 284 2.27 -11.17 24.17
N THR A 285 2.50 -11.38 22.87
CA THR A 285 3.68 -12.07 22.32
C THR A 285 4.49 -11.20 21.35
N PHE A 286 4.35 -9.87 21.43
CA PHE A 286 5.11 -8.89 20.66
C PHE A 286 6.52 -8.74 21.26
N THR A 287 7.52 -9.29 20.58
CA THR A 287 8.90 -9.46 21.07
C THR A 287 9.91 -8.99 20.04
N ASP A 288 11.12 -8.66 20.49
CA ASP A 288 12.21 -8.17 19.62
C ASP A 288 12.57 -9.18 18.51
N ASP A 289 12.54 -10.49 18.79
CA ASP A 289 12.81 -11.53 17.80
C ASP A 289 11.78 -11.53 16.66
N LYS A 290 10.49 -11.36 16.98
CA LYS A 290 9.45 -11.25 15.96
C LYS A 290 9.58 -9.94 15.17
N ILE A 291 9.90 -8.84 15.84
CA ILE A 291 10.17 -7.56 15.19
C ILE A 291 11.32 -7.71 14.18
N ALA A 292 12.41 -8.39 14.57
CA ALA A 292 13.54 -8.63 13.69
C ALA A 292 13.17 -9.48 12.46
N ASP A 293 12.33 -10.51 12.63
CA ASP A 293 11.81 -11.30 11.51
C ASP A 293 10.99 -10.45 10.53
N TRP A 294 10.05 -9.66 11.06
CA TRP A 294 9.22 -8.78 10.25
C TRP A 294 10.04 -7.72 9.51
N ASP A 295 11.02 -7.13 10.17
CA ASP A 295 11.96 -6.19 9.56
C ASP A 295 12.75 -6.83 8.42
N LYS A 296 13.20 -8.07 8.59
CA LYS A 296 13.86 -8.84 7.53
C LYS A 296 12.92 -9.04 6.34
N ARG A 297 11.67 -9.45 6.55
CA ARG A 297 10.68 -9.64 5.47
C ARG A 297 10.37 -8.33 4.74
N LEU A 298 10.11 -7.24 5.47
CA LEU A 298 9.83 -5.93 4.90
C LEU A 298 11.03 -5.35 4.13
N SER A 299 12.26 -5.67 4.55
CA SER A 299 13.47 -5.26 3.81
C SER A 299 13.58 -5.91 2.42
N LYS A 300 12.92 -7.06 2.18
CA LYS A 300 12.97 -7.76 0.89
C LYS A 300 12.12 -7.10 -0.19
N VAL A 301 11.09 -6.33 0.20
CA VAL A 301 10.18 -5.65 -0.73
C VAL A 301 10.56 -4.18 -0.92
N PHE A 302 9.97 -3.54 -1.93
CA PHE A 302 10.33 -2.16 -2.30
C PHE A 302 10.27 -1.22 -1.10
N ASN A 303 11.39 -0.54 -0.82
CA ASN A 303 11.46 0.54 0.15
C ASN A 303 12.55 1.55 -0.28
N ARG A 304 12.58 2.74 0.32
CA ARG A 304 13.62 3.76 0.12
C ARG A 304 14.45 4.00 1.39
N GLY A 305 14.69 2.93 2.13
CA GLY A 305 15.09 3.00 3.54
C GLY A 305 13.88 3.26 4.43
N PHE A 306 14.04 3.02 5.73
CA PHE A 306 12.94 3.15 6.69
C PHE A 306 13.16 4.30 7.66
N TRP A 307 12.06 4.94 8.01
CA TRP A 307 11.97 5.98 9.01
C TRP A 307 10.69 5.80 9.84
N ASP A 308 10.75 6.14 11.12
CA ASP A 308 9.61 6.04 12.04
C ASP A 308 8.57 7.15 11.79
N GLY A 309 8.92 8.11 10.93
CA GLY A 309 8.14 9.31 10.67
C GLY A 309 8.16 10.27 11.86
N TYR A 310 7.26 11.24 11.81
CA TYR A 310 7.04 12.20 12.90
C TYR A 310 6.47 11.56 14.17
N TYR A 311 6.05 10.30 14.09
CA TYR A 311 5.26 9.60 15.10
C TYR A 311 5.98 9.50 16.44
N LEU A 312 7.31 9.34 16.41
CA LEU A 312 8.15 9.27 17.60
C LEU A 312 8.90 10.59 17.90
N GLY A 313 8.44 11.72 17.35
CA GLY A 313 9.03 13.04 17.60
C GLY A 313 10.43 13.23 17.02
N GLN A 314 10.78 12.44 16.01
CA GLN A 314 12.07 12.55 15.31
C GLN A 314 12.15 13.86 14.52
N ARG A 315 13.38 14.38 14.36
CA ARG A 315 13.62 15.60 13.58
C ARG A 315 13.34 15.37 12.09
N LEU A 316 12.95 16.45 11.41
CA LEU A 316 12.87 16.51 9.95
C LEU A 316 14.23 16.16 9.33
N GLY A 317 14.21 15.43 8.20
CA GLY A 317 15.40 15.27 7.36
C GLY A 317 15.92 13.85 7.14
N GLU A 318 15.15 12.81 7.43
CA GLU A 318 15.54 11.44 7.09
C GLU A 318 15.32 11.17 5.59
N TRP A 319 16.35 11.46 4.79
CA TRP A 319 16.34 11.33 3.34
C TRP A 319 16.87 9.97 2.88
N SER A 320 16.33 9.45 1.77
CA SER A 320 16.85 8.25 1.12
C SER A 320 18.26 8.51 0.60
N ALA A 321 19.19 7.58 0.77
CA ALA A 321 20.57 7.76 0.28
C ALA A 321 20.78 7.42 -1.20
N ASN A 322 19.80 6.76 -1.86
CA ASN A 322 19.96 6.19 -3.19
C ASN A 322 18.72 6.41 -4.06
N TYR A 323 18.91 6.41 -5.38
CA TYR A 323 17.81 6.35 -6.35
C TYR A 323 17.14 4.98 -6.32
N GLY A 324 15.82 4.97 -6.55
CA GLY A 324 15.06 3.73 -6.65
C GLY A 324 14.94 2.97 -5.33
N SER A 325 14.92 1.64 -5.41
CA SER A 325 14.62 0.76 -4.27
C SER A 325 15.87 0.34 -3.51
N GLN A 326 15.78 0.33 -2.18
CA GLN A 326 16.73 -0.28 -1.25
C GLN A 326 16.31 -1.70 -0.81
N ALA A 327 15.38 -2.34 -1.54
CA ALA A 327 15.02 -3.73 -1.31
C ALA A 327 16.28 -4.63 -1.34
N THR A 328 16.41 -5.51 -0.35
CA THR A 328 17.55 -6.43 -0.25
C THR A 328 17.56 -7.50 -1.33
N HIS A 329 16.42 -7.69 -2.00
CA HIS A 329 16.21 -8.65 -3.07
C HIS A 329 15.58 -7.98 -4.30
N ARG A 330 15.81 -8.58 -5.48
CA ARG A 330 15.24 -8.16 -6.76
C ARG A 330 14.62 -9.35 -7.46
N LYS A 331 13.55 -9.09 -8.19
CA LYS A 331 12.90 -10.08 -9.05
C LYS A 331 13.47 -10.01 -10.47
N VAL A 332 13.88 -11.16 -11.00
CA VAL A 332 14.36 -11.33 -12.37
C VAL A 332 13.31 -12.15 -13.11
N TYR A 333 12.79 -11.64 -14.23
CA TYR A 333 11.81 -12.39 -15.02
C TYR A 333 12.46 -13.63 -15.60
N ILE A 334 11.79 -14.78 -15.51
CA ILE A 334 12.28 -16.11 -15.93
C ILE A 334 11.42 -16.67 -17.05
N GLY A 335 10.11 -16.45 -16.97
CA GLY A 335 9.16 -16.95 -17.95
C GLY A 335 7.74 -16.95 -17.43
N LYS A 336 6.92 -17.89 -17.88
CA LYS A 336 5.48 -17.91 -17.57
C LYS A 336 4.93 -19.32 -17.37
N VAL A 337 3.88 -19.41 -16.56
CA VAL A 337 3.12 -20.66 -16.39
C VAL A 337 2.40 -20.99 -17.69
N THR A 338 2.63 -22.19 -18.22
CA THR A 338 1.93 -22.71 -19.41
C THR A 338 0.71 -23.54 -19.04
N ASN A 339 0.77 -24.26 -17.92
CA ASN A 339 -0.31 -25.11 -17.44
C ASN A 339 -0.28 -25.31 -15.92
N TYR A 340 -1.42 -25.68 -15.33
CA TYR A 340 -1.53 -26.10 -13.94
C TYR A 340 -2.32 -27.42 -13.81
N PHE A 341 -1.64 -28.46 -13.33
CA PHE A 341 -2.21 -29.79 -13.13
C PHE A 341 -2.86 -29.90 -11.74
N LYS A 342 -4.12 -29.48 -11.64
CA LYS A 342 -4.88 -29.36 -10.39
C LYS A 342 -4.86 -30.62 -9.50
N ASN A 343 -4.96 -31.82 -10.08
CA ASN A 343 -5.04 -33.06 -9.30
C ASN A 343 -3.76 -33.39 -8.51
N ILE A 344 -2.62 -32.91 -8.98
CA ILE A 344 -1.31 -33.17 -8.39
C ILE A 344 -0.63 -31.91 -7.83
N GLY A 345 -1.25 -30.74 -8.03
CA GLY A 345 -0.73 -29.45 -7.55
C GLY A 345 0.59 -29.06 -8.22
N VAL A 346 0.70 -29.25 -9.54
CA VAL A 346 1.95 -29.00 -10.29
C VAL A 346 1.74 -27.92 -11.33
N ALA A 347 2.61 -26.91 -11.32
CA ALA A 347 2.70 -25.88 -12.35
C ALA A 347 3.73 -26.27 -13.40
N GLU A 348 3.36 -26.18 -14.68
CA GLU A 348 4.28 -26.24 -15.81
C GLU A 348 4.65 -24.81 -16.22
N ILE A 349 5.94 -24.55 -16.39
CA ILE A 349 6.50 -23.22 -16.61
C ILE A 349 7.46 -23.28 -17.79
N LEU A 350 7.26 -22.39 -18.76
CA LEU A 350 8.19 -22.15 -19.85
C LEU A 350 9.28 -21.16 -19.41
N VAL A 351 10.54 -21.53 -19.52
CA VAL A 351 11.68 -20.63 -19.31
C VAL A 351 11.90 -19.79 -20.57
N GLU A 352 11.73 -18.47 -20.48
CA GLU A 352 11.86 -17.54 -21.61
C GLU A 352 13.19 -16.77 -21.59
N THR A 353 13.83 -16.62 -20.44
CA THR A 353 15.01 -15.74 -20.26
C THR A 353 16.21 -16.47 -19.65
N GLN A 354 16.42 -16.38 -18.35
CA GLN A 354 17.57 -16.93 -17.62
C GLN A 354 17.25 -18.33 -17.08
N SER A 355 18.28 -19.11 -16.75
CA SER A 355 18.07 -20.41 -16.12
C SER A 355 17.53 -20.29 -14.69
N ILE A 356 16.85 -21.35 -14.26
CA ILE A 356 16.43 -21.55 -12.88
C ILE A 356 17.05 -22.82 -12.35
N GLU A 357 17.53 -22.76 -11.11
CA GLU A 357 18.21 -23.85 -10.42
C GLU A 357 17.42 -24.30 -9.20
N THR A 358 17.61 -25.57 -8.84
CA THR A 358 17.03 -26.12 -7.63
C THR A 358 17.51 -25.31 -6.41
N GLY A 359 16.60 -25.00 -5.49
CA GLY A 359 16.85 -24.17 -4.31
C GLY A 359 16.74 -22.65 -4.55
N ASN A 360 16.38 -22.20 -5.77
CA ASN A 360 16.12 -20.79 -6.01
C ASN A 360 14.77 -20.35 -5.43
N GLU A 361 14.73 -19.17 -4.80
CA GLU A 361 13.48 -18.50 -4.43
C GLU A 361 12.75 -18.04 -5.72
N ILE A 362 11.45 -18.34 -5.83
CA ILE A 362 10.61 -17.95 -6.95
C ILE A 362 9.40 -17.14 -6.51
N LEU A 363 8.93 -16.28 -7.41
CA LEU A 363 7.68 -15.54 -7.30
C LEU A 363 6.84 -15.79 -8.56
N ILE A 364 5.64 -16.32 -8.40
CA ILE A 364 4.63 -16.45 -9.45
C ILE A 364 3.54 -15.42 -9.20
N THR A 365 3.24 -14.59 -10.19
CA THR A 365 2.27 -13.50 -10.05
C THR A 365 1.38 -13.38 -11.28
N GLY A 366 0.10 -13.12 -11.03
CA GLY A 366 -0.91 -12.90 -12.05
C GLY A 366 -2.25 -12.52 -11.44
N GLU A 367 -3.19 -12.13 -12.29
CA GLU A 367 -4.37 -11.34 -11.91
C GLU A 367 -5.25 -12.00 -10.85
N THR A 368 -5.35 -13.34 -10.85
CA THR A 368 -6.12 -14.10 -9.85
C THR A 368 -5.27 -14.96 -8.92
N THR A 369 -3.94 -14.96 -9.12
CA THR A 369 -2.98 -15.66 -8.25
C THR A 369 -2.45 -14.73 -7.18
N GLY A 370 -2.33 -13.43 -7.49
CA GLY A 370 -1.71 -12.44 -6.63
C GLY A 370 -0.19 -12.60 -6.57
N ALA A 371 0.33 -13.05 -5.43
CA ALA A 371 1.76 -13.31 -5.22
C ALA A 371 1.98 -14.67 -4.54
N TYR A 372 2.40 -15.66 -5.31
CA TYR A 372 2.83 -16.97 -4.83
C TYR A 372 4.35 -17.01 -4.72
N GLU A 373 4.86 -17.35 -3.54
CA GLU A 373 6.30 -17.42 -3.27
C GLU A 373 6.65 -18.83 -2.79
N SER A 374 7.74 -19.38 -3.30
CA SER A 374 8.21 -20.73 -2.95
C SER A 374 9.70 -20.87 -3.21
N ILE A 375 10.28 -21.97 -2.74
CA ILE A 375 11.59 -22.44 -3.21
C ILE A 375 11.33 -23.46 -4.33
N ALA A 376 12.12 -23.41 -5.39
CA ALA A 376 12.08 -24.39 -6.48
C ALA A 376 12.88 -25.64 -6.08
N ASP A 377 12.29 -26.55 -5.29
CA ASP A 377 13.02 -27.68 -4.68
C ASP A 377 13.12 -28.95 -5.56
N ASP A 378 12.13 -29.22 -6.41
CA ASP A 378 12.14 -30.37 -7.35
C ASP A 378 11.76 -29.90 -8.74
N ILE A 379 12.75 -29.37 -9.47
CA ILE A 379 12.59 -28.94 -10.85
C ILE A 379 12.64 -30.17 -11.76
N ARG A 380 11.58 -30.39 -12.54
CA ARG A 380 11.51 -31.50 -13.50
C ARG A 380 11.39 -31.02 -14.92
N VAL A 381 12.25 -31.52 -15.81
CA VAL A 381 12.16 -31.31 -17.27
C VAL A 381 11.96 -32.66 -17.92
N ASN A 382 10.94 -32.80 -18.78
CA ASN A 382 10.54 -34.08 -19.37
C ASN A 382 10.38 -35.21 -18.33
N LEU A 383 9.75 -34.90 -17.20
CA LEU A 383 9.51 -35.81 -16.05
C LEU A 383 10.76 -36.26 -15.27
N ILE A 384 11.95 -35.77 -15.63
CA ILE A 384 13.21 -36.09 -14.95
C ILE A 384 13.59 -34.92 -14.05
N SER A 385 13.91 -35.21 -12.78
CA SER A 385 14.45 -34.19 -11.87
C SER A 385 15.81 -33.72 -12.36
N VAL A 386 15.97 -32.40 -12.48
CA VAL A 386 17.18 -31.74 -12.97
C VAL A 386 17.59 -30.65 -12.00
N ASN A 387 18.90 -30.43 -11.86
CA ASN A 387 19.40 -29.34 -11.02
C ASN A 387 19.15 -27.96 -11.62
N GLN A 388 18.97 -27.86 -12.95
CA GLN A 388 18.80 -26.61 -13.67
C GLN A 388 17.86 -26.80 -14.88
N ALA A 389 16.94 -25.85 -15.08
CA ALA A 389 16.18 -25.68 -16.31
C ALA A 389 16.68 -24.43 -17.05
N LYS A 390 16.85 -24.53 -18.38
CA LYS A 390 17.44 -23.51 -19.25
C LYS A 390 16.37 -22.86 -20.12
N LYS A 391 16.73 -21.74 -20.76
CA LYS A 391 15.86 -21.07 -21.72
C LYS A 391 15.35 -22.04 -22.79
N GLY A 392 14.03 -22.05 -22.99
CA GLY A 392 13.33 -22.96 -23.90
C GLY A 392 12.78 -24.21 -23.22
N ASP A 393 13.26 -24.57 -22.03
CA ASP A 393 12.74 -25.73 -21.30
C ASP A 393 11.34 -25.45 -20.76
N LEU A 394 10.51 -26.50 -20.78
CA LEU A 394 9.30 -26.60 -19.97
C LEU A 394 9.66 -27.38 -18.71
N PHE A 395 9.72 -26.67 -17.59
CA PHE A 395 9.94 -27.31 -16.29
C PHE A 395 8.66 -27.34 -15.48
N SER A 396 8.56 -28.32 -14.58
CA SER A 396 7.45 -28.46 -13.66
C SER A 396 7.93 -28.34 -12.22
N ILE A 397 7.11 -27.73 -11.38
CA ILE A 397 7.29 -27.66 -9.93
C ILE A 397 5.97 -27.89 -9.23
N LYS A 398 6.04 -28.45 -8.02
CA LYS A 398 4.89 -28.53 -7.14
C LYS A 398 4.61 -27.15 -6.52
N THR A 399 3.35 -26.75 -6.46
CA THR A 399 2.91 -25.54 -5.76
C THR A 399 1.88 -25.87 -4.71
N THR A 400 1.88 -25.12 -3.60
CA THR A 400 0.86 -25.29 -2.54
C THR A 400 -0.46 -24.64 -2.92
N ASP A 401 -0.38 -23.56 -3.69
CA ASP A 401 -1.54 -22.81 -4.16
C ASP A 401 -1.78 -23.02 -5.64
N ILE A 402 -2.99 -22.71 -6.07
CA ILE A 402 -3.35 -22.76 -7.48
C ILE A 402 -2.72 -21.55 -8.19
N VAL A 403 -1.97 -21.82 -9.26
CA VAL A 403 -1.47 -20.81 -10.19
C VAL A 403 -2.20 -20.88 -11.52
N ARG A 404 -2.09 -19.84 -12.35
CA ARG A 404 -2.84 -19.68 -13.59
C ARG A 404 -1.93 -19.65 -14.79
N ARG A 405 -2.47 -20.10 -15.92
CA ARG A 405 -1.82 -19.96 -17.21
C ARG A 405 -1.54 -18.47 -17.48
N ASN A 406 -0.36 -18.19 -18.01
CA ASN A 406 0.21 -16.86 -18.25
C ASN A 406 0.64 -16.08 -17.00
N ASP A 407 0.56 -16.66 -15.80
CA ASP A 407 1.21 -16.07 -14.63
C ASP A 407 2.70 -15.90 -14.91
N LYS A 408 3.23 -14.73 -14.56
CA LYS A 408 4.64 -14.40 -14.73
C LYS A 408 5.42 -15.05 -13.61
N VAL A 409 6.53 -15.68 -13.97
CA VAL A 409 7.44 -16.36 -13.06
C VAL A 409 8.74 -15.56 -12.98
N PHE A 410 9.12 -15.23 -11.75
CA PHE A 410 10.33 -14.51 -11.41
C PHE A 410 11.21 -15.34 -10.48
N LYS A 411 12.52 -15.19 -10.60
CA LYS A 411 13.51 -15.63 -9.61
C LYS A 411 13.80 -14.45 -8.70
N ILE A 412 13.82 -14.70 -7.40
CA ILE A 412 14.22 -13.70 -6.40
C ILE A 412 15.70 -13.90 -6.10
N VAL A 413 16.48 -12.83 -6.26
CA VAL A 413 17.94 -12.84 -6.04
C VAL A 413 18.36 -11.70 -5.13
N PRO A 414 19.47 -11.84 -4.37
CA PRO A 414 20.03 -10.72 -3.61
C PRO A 414 20.32 -9.52 -4.52
N ALA A 415 19.94 -8.32 -4.08
CA ALA A 415 20.05 -7.11 -4.89
C ALA A 415 21.49 -6.79 -5.34
N LYS A 416 22.50 -7.20 -4.55
CA LYS A 416 23.92 -7.07 -4.87
C LYS A 416 24.35 -7.88 -6.10
N ASN A 417 23.59 -8.91 -6.47
CA ASN A 417 23.93 -9.84 -7.55
C ASN A 417 23.30 -9.44 -8.90
N VAL A 418 22.54 -8.35 -8.96
CA VAL A 418 21.93 -7.85 -10.20
C VAL A 418 22.70 -6.62 -10.65
N SER A 419 23.44 -6.73 -11.76
CA SER A 419 24.04 -5.57 -12.43
C SER A 419 22.92 -4.61 -12.84
N ILE A 420 22.98 -3.38 -12.32
CA ILE A 420 22.08 -2.31 -12.72
C ILE A 420 22.54 -1.86 -14.10
N THR A 421 21.95 -2.37 -15.17
CA THR A 421 21.90 -1.60 -16.41
C THR A 421 21.03 -0.39 -16.10
N GLN A 422 21.66 0.79 -16.06
CA GLN A 422 21.04 2.08 -15.74
C GLN A 422 19.88 2.41 -16.69
#